data_AF-A0A6A6BNY2-F1
#
_entry.id   AF-A0A6A6BNY2-F1
#
_cell.length_a   1.000
_cell.length_b   1.000
_cell.length_c   1.000
_cell.angle_alpha   90.00
_cell.angle_beta   90.00
_cell.angle_gamma   90.00
#
_symmetry.space_group_name_H-M   'P 1'
#
loop_
_entity.id
_entity.type
_entity.pdbx_description
1 polymer ?
#
loop_
_entity_poly.entity_id
_entity_poly.type
_entity_poly.pdbx_seq_one_letter_code
_entity_poly.pdbx_strand_id
1 'polypeptide(L)'
;MSVYSADIETSTQRPEYLEGFTDFAEFLGSSRDLALYRRFDVLAARNLLYVQGELLAIEASLREYDERDKKIVFKGNGISPEAMNVLEAAKDWQSFSRHSQTDPAQEQKMKKVLELRQVLKEYQEALVLHSTVLQLPSPENHTLEVVKKWFERKTPFISHGRSLFDNTYDIASLRPPEDCDRLSRSIQSMFGYFFREPRPVPRSWGDNYYYPEQGVAKLVSIITVLIATMLLFGAIAALNFASPRNHGLRLGIIGGFTFVFAITVGILTTAKRSELFTAVAGYSAVLVVFATVNVES
;
A
#
# COMPACT_ATOMS: atom_id res chain seq x y z
N MET A 1 8.99 59.72 19.52
CA MET A 1 9.09 58.33 20.01
C MET A 1 7.87 57.56 19.49
N SER A 2 8.02 56.90 18.35
CA SER A 2 7.02 55.95 17.83
C SER A 2 7.75 54.97 16.94
N VAL A 3 8.23 53.90 17.54
CA VAL A 3 8.64 52.65 16.92
C VAL A 3 8.33 51.63 18.00
N TYR A 4 7.40 50.70 17.77
CA TYR A 4 7.25 49.38 18.43
C TYR A 4 5.82 48.87 18.15
N SER A 5 5.54 48.54 16.89
CA SER A 5 4.37 47.72 16.53
C SER A 5 4.60 46.86 15.28
N ALA A 6 5.87 46.56 14.99
CA ALA A 6 6.26 45.48 14.11
C ALA A 6 7.10 44.51 14.96
N ASP A 7 7.03 43.21 14.68
CA ASP A 7 7.95 42.18 15.20
C ASP A 7 7.52 41.39 16.45
N ILE A 8 6.24 41.02 16.55
CA ILE A 8 5.84 39.86 17.40
C ILE A 8 5.35 38.67 16.54
N GLU A 9 4.80 38.91 15.34
CA GLU A 9 4.36 37.83 14.44
C GLU A 9 5.49 37.19 13.60
N THR A 10 6.69 37.78 13.59
CA THR A 10 7.82 37.34 12.74
C THR A 10 8.61 36.17 13.36
N SER A 11 8.43 35.85 14.65
CA SER A 11 9.25 34.86 15.36
C SER A 11 8.79 33.41 15.24
N THR A 12 7.64 33.14 14.63
CA THR A 12 7.07 31.78 14.47
C THR A 12 7.18 31.22 13.06
N GLN A 13 7.69 31.97 12.08
CA GLN A 13 7.72 31.51 10.69
C GLN A 13 9.05 30.85 10.33
N ARG A 14 8.98 29.66 9.73
CA ARG A 14 10.18 28.98 9.21
C ARG A 14 10.78 29.76 8.05
N PRO A 15 12.12 29.73 7.90
CA PRO A 15 12.79 30.34 6.75
C PRO A 15 12.32 29.67 5.45
N GLU A 16 12.33 30.43 4.36
CA GLU A 16 12.05 29.89 3.03
C GLU A 16 13.17 28.97 2.57
N TYR A 17 12.80 27.91 1.85
CA TYR A 17 13.75 26.97 1.27
C TYR A 17 14.03 27.32 -0.19
N LEU A 18 15.16 26.82 -0.70
CA LEU A 18 15.50 26.94 -2.11
C LEU A 18 14.48 26.20 -2.98
N GLU A 19 13.87 26.91 -3.92
CA GLU A 19 12.89 26.33 -4.85
C GLU A 19 13.50 25.16 -5.63
N GLY A 20 12.69 24.10 -5.80
CA GLY A 20 13.13 22.86 -6.45
C GLY A 20 13.06 21.68 -5.51
N PHE A 21 14.09 20.82 -5.56
CA PHE A 21 14.13 19.58 -4.77
C PHE A 21 14.12 19.84 -3.27
N THR A 22 14.80 20.88 -2.79
CA THR A 22 14.89 21.19 -1.36
C THR A 22 13.53 21.59 -0.81
N ASP A 23 12.88 22.60 -1.41
CA ASP A 23 11.55 23.07 -0.97
C ASP A 23 10.49 21.96 -1.06
N PHE A 24 10.52 21.15 -2.14
CA PHE A 24 9.58 20.05 -2.29
C PHE A 24 9.84 18.90 -1.32
N ALA A 25 11.10 18.55 -1.04
CA ALA A 25 11.43 17.51 -0.07
C ALA A 25 11.01 17.92 1.36
N GLU A 26 11.22 19.18 1.74
CA GLU A 26 10.74 19.73 3.01
C GLU A 26 9.21 19.70 3.07
N PHE A 27 8.53 20.03 1.97
CA PHE A 27 7.08 19.93 1.87
C PHE A 27 6.58 18.49 2.03
N LEU A 28 7.13 17.52 1.29
CA LEU A 28 6.74 16.10 1.43
C LEU A 28 7.11 15.54 2.82
N GLY A 29 8.21 16.00 3.42
CA GLY A 29 8.68 15.58 4.74
C GLY A 29 7.92 16.21 5.92
N SER A 30 7.11 17.24 5.67
CA SER A 30 6.37 17.96 6.71
C SER A 30 5.25 17.13 7.37
N SER A 31 4.70 16.15 6.63
CA SER A 31 3.73 15.16 7.11
C SER A 31 4.00 13.81 6.46
N ARG A 32 3.77 12.75 7.22
CA ARG A 32 3.92 11.37 6.72
C ARG A 32 2.91 11.05 5.61
N ASP A 33 1.76 11.71 5.61
CA ASP A 33 0.70 11.47 4.61
C ASP A 33 1.07 12.08 3.25
N LEU A 34 1.92 13.11 3.26
CA LEU A 34 2.40 13.76 2.05
C LEU A 34 3.56 13.00 1.39
N ALA A 35 3.99 11.86 1.93
CA ALA A 35 5.07 11.03 1.38
C ALA A 35 4.62 10.29 0.10
N LEU A 36 4.33 11.08 -0.94
CA LEU A 36 3.83 10.64 -2.24
C LEU A 36 4.97 10.60 -3.26
N TYR A 37 5.08 9.46 -3.94
CA TYR A 37 6.11 9.25 -4.95
C TYR A 37 5.53 8.49 -6.13
N ARG A 38 6.12 8.72 -7.30
CA ARG A 38 5.76 7.98 -8.51
C ARG A 38 6.33 6.55 -8.42
N ARG A 39 5.51 5.54 -8.71
CA ARG A 39 5.91 4.12 -8.74
C ARG A 39 6.67 3.74 -10.00
N PHE A 40 6.38 4.42 -11.10
CA PHE A 40 6.92 4.14 -12.43
C PHE A 40 6.55 2.74 -12.96
N ASP A 41 5.29 2.34 -12.80
CA ASP A 41 4.81 0.98 -13.11
C ASP A 41 5.17 0.55 -14.54
N VAL A 42 4.99 1.44 -15.52
CA VAL A 42 5.30 1.16 -16.94
C VAL A 42 6.80 1.00 -17.17
N LEU A 43 7.65 1.79 -16.50
CA LEU A 43 9.11 1.67 -16.67
C LEU A 43 9.64 0.43 -15.97
N ALA A 44 9.11 0.09 -14.79
CA ALA A 44 9.46 -1.13 -14.08
C ALA A 44 9.06 -2.37 -14.88
N ALA A 45 7.83 -2.42 -15.43
CA ALA A 45 7.40 -3.48 -16.31
C ALA A 45 8.27 -3.58 -17.57
N ARG A 46 8.63 -2.44 -18.18
CA ARG A 46 9.54 -2.41 -19.32
C ARG A 46 10.92 -2.96 -18.98
N ASN A 47 11.48 -2.63 -17.82
CA ASN A 47 12.76 -3.17 -17.36
C ASN A 47 12.69 -4.69 -17.21
N LEU A 48 11.65 -5.21 -16.54
CA LEU A 48 11.44 -6.65 -16.38
C LEU A 48 11.34 -7.38 -17.72
N LEU A 49 10.64 -6.79 -18.70
CA LEU A 49 10.52 -7.36 -20.05
C LEU A 49 11.87 -7.40 -20.79
N TYR A 50 12.73 -6.39 -20.62
CA TYR A 50 14.07 -6.41 -21.23
C TYR A 50 14.95 -7.50 -20.62
N VAL A 51 15.01 -7.60 -19.30
CA VAL A 51 15.80 -8.64 -18.62
C VAL A 51 15.25 -10.04 -18.94
N GLN A 52 13.93 -10.19 -19.03
CA GLN A 52 13.30 -11.44 -19.46
C GLN A 52 13.68 -11.82 -20.90
N GLY A 53 13.73 -10.84 -21.81
CA GLY A 53 14.19 -11.05 -23.18
C GLY A 53 15.65 -11.52 -23.25
N GLU A 54 16.51 -10.95 -22.43
CA GLU A 54 17.92 -11.36 -22.30
C GLU A 54 18.03 -12.81 -21.77
N LEU A 55 17.27 -13.17 -20.74
CA LEU A 55 17.21 -14.54 -20.22
C LEU A 55 16.76 -15.55 -21.27
N LEU A 56 15.76 -15.21 -22.09
CA LEU A 56 15.31 -16.08 -23.19
C LEU A 56 16.40 -16.29 -24.25
N ALA A 57 17.17 -15.25 -24.56
CA ALA A 57 18.29 -15.37 -25.50
C ALA A 57 19.42 -16.25 -24.93
N ILE A 58 19.71 -16.12 -23.63
CA ILE A 58 20.69 -16.98 -22.94
C ILE A 58 20.18 -18.42 -22.88
N GLU A 59 18.90 -18.65 -22.56
CA GLU A 59 18.28 -19.97 -22.55
C GLU A 59 18.38 -20.66 -23.91
N ALA A 60 18.05 -19.93 -24.98
CA ALA A 60 18.18 -20.44 -26.36
C ALA A 60 19.63 -20.82 -26.68
N SER A 61 20.59 -19.99 -26.27
CA SER A 61 22.03 -20.25 -26.47
C SER A 61 22.49 -21.51 -25.73
N LEU A 62 22.10 -21.66 -24.45
CA LEU A 62 22.43 -22.83 -23.64
C LEU A 62 21.81 -24.11 -24.22
N ARG A 63 20.56 -24.04 -24.68
CA ARG A 63 19.89 -25.16 -25.36
C ARG A 63 20.63 -25.58 -26.63
N GLU A 64 21.19 -24.63 -27.37
CA GLU A 64 22.01 -24.93 -28.54
C GLU A 64 23.31 -25.66 -28.15
N TYR A 65 24.00 -25.23 -27.09
CA TYR A 65 25.16 -25.94 -26.56
C TYR A 65 24.81 -27.37 -26.11
N ASP A 66 23.70 -27.55 -25.40
CA ASP A 66 23.27 -28.87 -24.94
C ASP A 66 22.92 -29.81 -26.11
N GLU A 67 22.32 -29.31 -27.18
CA GLU A 67 22.06 -30.10 -28.39
C GLU A 67 23.35 -30.43 -29.18
N ARG A 68 24.35 -29.55 -29.17
CA ARG A 68 25.69 -29.88 -29.73
C ARG A 68 26.39 -30.95 -28.90
N ASP A 69 26.40 -30.80 -27.58
CA ASP A 69 26.99 -31.77 -26.65
C ASP A 69 26.33 -33.15 -26.81
N LYS A 70 24.99 -33.19 -26.90
CA LYS A 70 24.23 -34.41 -27.18
C LYS A 70 24.65 -35.08 -28.48
N LYS A 71 24.82 -34.31 -29.57
CA LYS A 71 25.29 -34.86 -30.86
C LYS A 71 26.69 -35.45 -30.76
N ILE A 72 27.58 -34.89 -29.95
CA ILE A 72 28.94 -35.42 -29.73
C ILE A 72 28.85 -36.75 -28.98
N VAL A 73 28.05 -36.79 -27.91
CA VAL A 73 27.90 -37.98 -27.05
C VAL A 73 27.29 -39.17 -27.79
N PHE A 74 26.27 -38.93 -28.61
CA PHE A 74 25.56 -39.98 -29.35
C PHE A 74 26.12 -40.24 -30.76
N LYS A 75 27.34 -39.78 -31.06
CA LYS A 75 27.98 -39.98 -32.37
C LYS A 75 28.55 -41.40 -32.49
N GLY A 76 27.81 -42.31 -33.14
CA GLY A 76 28.27 -43.65 -33.51
C GLY A 76 27.97 -44.74 -32.47
N ASN A 77 28.53 -45.95 -32.67
CA ASN A 77 28.22 -47.13 -31.85
C ASN A 77 29.10 -47.28 -30.57
N GLY A 78 29.84 -46.23 -30.17
CA GLY A 78 30.72 -46.28 -28.98
C GLY A 78 31.04 -44.90 -28.43
N ILE A 79 31.44 -44.83 -27.15
CA ILE A 79 31.79 -43.57 -26.47
C ILE A 79 33.20 -43.17 -26.89
N SER A 80 33.33 -42.09 -27.66
CA SER A 80 34.63 -41.50 -27.97
C SER A 80 35.27 -40.85 -26.73
N PRO A 81 36.60 -40.67 -26.68
CA PRO A 81 37.26 -39.94 -25.59
C PRO A 81 36.71 -38.50 -25.45
N GLU A 82 36.36 -37.87 -26.56
CA GLU A 82 35.71 -36.56 -26.60
C GLU A 82 34.31 -36.60 -25.97
N ALA A 83 33.51 -37.62 -26.30
CA ALA A 83 32.20 -37.83 -25.69
C ALA A 83 32.28 -38.08 -24.18
N MET A 84 33.35 -38.74 -23.70
CA MET A 84 33.59 -38.92 -22.27
C MET A 84 33.86 -37.58 -21.58
N ASN A 85 34.72 -36.73 -22.14
CA ASN A 85 35.03 -35.41 -21.59
C ASN A 85 33.77 -34.51 -21.52
N VAL A 86 32.95 -34.52 -22.58
CA VAL A 86 31.69 -33.77 -22.61
C VAL A 86 30.70 -34.30 -21.56
N LEU A 87 30.61 -35.62 -21.38
CA LEU A 87 29.78 -36.23 -20.34
C LEU A 87 30.25 -35.89 -18.93
N GLU A 88 31.56 -35.89 -18.69
CA GLU A 88 32.15 -35.48 -17.41
C GLU A 88 31.84 -34.02 -17.11
N ALA A 89 32.05 -33.12 -18.09
CA ALA A 89 31.71 -31.71 -17.98
C ALA A 89 30.21 -31.47 -17.75
N ALA A 90 29.33 -32.28 -18.36
CA ALA A 90 27.88 -32.13 -18.17
C ALA A 90 27.40 -32.58 -16.78
N LYS A 91 28.14 -33.47 -16.10
CA LYS A 91 27.74 -34.08 -14.82
C LYS A 91 28.42 -33.46 -13.62
N ASP A 92 29.65 -32.95 -13.79
CA ASP A 92 30.45 -32.42 -12.69
C ASP A 92 30.95 -31.00 -12.99
N TRP A 93 30.76 -30.11 -12.02
CA TRP A 93 31.19 -28.71 -12.12
C TRP A 93 32.72 -28.60 -12.16
N GLN A 94 33.45 -29.43 -11.40
CA GLN A 94 34.91 -29.36 -11.37
C GLN A 94 35.50 -29.76 -12.72
N SER A 95 34.98 -30.82 -13.33
CA SER A 95 35.31 -31.20 -14.72
C SER A 95 34.92 -30.10 -15.71
N PHE A 96 33.71 -29.53 -15.63
CA PHE A 96 33.30 -28.43 -16.51
C PHE A 96 34.25 -27.23 -16.44
N SER A 97 34.59 -26.80 -15.21
CA SER A 97 35.50 -25.68 -14.99
C SER A 97 36.92 -25.96 -15.46
N ARG A 98 37.37 -27.22 -15.46
CA ARG A 98 38.67 -27.61 -16.01
C ARG A 98 38.63 -27.56 -17.53
N HIS A 99 37.61 -28.15 -18.14
CA HIS A 99 37.46 -28.19 -19.59
C HIS A 99 37.24 -26.80 -20.20
N SER A 100 36.60 -25.86 -19.48
CA SER A 100 36.44 -24.48 -19.95
C SER A 100 37.76 -23.71 -20.08
N GLN A 101 38.86 -24.18 -19.49
CA GLN A 101 40.18 -23.57 -19.64
C GLN A 101 40.95 -24.10 -20.86
N THR A 102 40.57 -25.30 -21.34
CA THR A 102 41.30 -26.02 -22.39
C THR A 102 40.54 -26.07 -23.71
N ASP A 103 39.22 -26.09 -23.67
CA ASP A 103 38.34 -26.22 -24.84
C ASP A 103 37.58 -24.91 -25.08
N PRO A 104 37.78 -24.24 -26.24
CA PRO A 104 37.06 -23.02 -26.61
C PRO A 104 35.53 -23.15 -26.60
N ALA A 105 34.99 -24.33 -26.91
CA ALA A 105 33.54 -24.55 -26.91
C ALA A 105 32.98 -24.53 -25.48
N GLN A 106 33.67 -25.21 -24.55
CA GLN A 106 33.32 -25.22 -23.13
C GLN A 106 33.59 -23.85 -22.47
N GLU A 107 34.59 -23.11 -22.93
CA GLU A 107 34.84 -21.73 -22.49
C GLU A 107 33.64 -20.82 -22.80
N GLN A 108 33.10 -20.89 -24.02
CA GLN A 108 31.92 -20.11 -24.41
C GLN A 108 30.68 -20.51 -23.62
N LYS A 109 30.47 -21.82 -23.40
CA LYS A 109 29.39 -22.34 -22.55
C LYS A 109 29.51 -21.81 -21.13
N MET A 110 30.72 -21.81 -20.55
CA MET A 110 30.99 -21.26 -19.23
C MET A 110 30.66 -19.77 -19.15
N LYS A 111 31.08 -18.97 -20.15
CA LYS A 111 30.73 -17.54 -20.22
C LYS A 111 29.21 -17.34 -20.19
N LYS A 112 28.45 -18.12 -20.97
CA LYS A 112 26.99 -18.05 -20.97
C LYS A 112 26.35 -18.49 -19.66
N VAL A 113 26.91 -19.49 -18.97
CA VAL A 113 26.46 -19.90 -17.63
C VAL A 113 26.70 -18.78 -16.59
N LEU A 114 27.84 -18.09 -16.67
CA LEU A 114 28.13 -16.99 -15.75
C LEU A 114 27.23 -15.76 -16.03
N GLU A 115 26.99 -15.45 -17.29
CA GLU A 115 26.04 -14.43 -17.74
C GLU A 115 24.63 -14.75 -17.25
N LEU A 116 24.16 -16.01 -17.39
CA LEU A 116 22.88 -16.47 -16.86
C LEU A 116 22.76 -16.18 -15.36
N ARG A 117 23.79 -16.50 -14.56
CA ARG A 117 23.75 -16.30 -13.10
C ARG A 117 23.59 -14.83 -12.73
N GLN A 118 24.22 -13.93 -13.48
CA GLN A 118 24.13 -12.49 -13.24
C GLN A 118 22.75 -11.95 -13.63
N VAL A 119 22.30 -12.20 -14.85
CA VAL A 119 21.02 -11.70 -15.38
C VAL A 119 19.83 -12.30 -14.62
N LEU A 120 19.90 -13.58 -14.23
CA LEU A 120 18.84 -14.23 -13.46
C LEU A 120 18.70 -13.63 -12.07
N LYS A 121 19.83 -13.29 -11.43
CA LYS A 121 19.83 -12.60 -10.14
C LYS A 121 19.19 -11.23 -10.28
N GLU A 122 19.60 -10.44 -11.27
CA GLU A 122 19.03 -9.11 -11.54
C GLU A 122 17.53 -9.18 -11.79
N TYR A 123 17.07 -10.15 -12.59
CA TYR A 123 15.64 -10.38 -12.84
C TYR A 123 14.87 -10.68 -11.55
N GLN A 124 15.37 -11.61 -10.73
CA GLN A 124 14.70 -12.02 -9.50
C GLN A 124 14.65 -10.89 -8.47
N GLU A 125 15.75 -10.15 -8.31
CA GLU A 125 15.82 -8.98 -7.44
C GLU A 125 14.84 -7.88 -7.91
N ALA A 126 14.85 -7.55 -9.20
CA ALA A 126 13.95 -6.57 -9.78
C ALA A 126 12.47 -6.99 -9.63
N LEU A 127 12.15 -8.27 -9.78
CA LEU A 127 10.79 -8.80 -9.65
C LEU A 127 10.27 -8.67 -8.22
N VAL A 128 11.09 -9.04 -7.22
CA VAL A 128 10.73 -8.93 -5.80
C VAL A 128 10.56 -7.46 -5.41
N LEU A 129 11.49 -6.59 -5.80
CA LEU A 129 11.40 -5.16 -5.54
C LEU A 129 10.14 -4.56 -6.17
N HIS A 130 9.86 -4.86 -7.45
CA HIS A 130 8.67 -4.36 -8.12
C HIS A 130 7.38 -4.89 -7.48
N SER A 131 7.34 -6.16 -7.04
CA SER A 131 6.19 -6.70 -6.30
C SER A 131 5.92 -5.96 -5.00
N THR A 132 6.98 -5.50 -4.31
CA THR A 132 6.88 -4.72 -3.08
C THR A 132 6.34 -3.32 -3.37
N VAL A 133 6.79 -2.70 -4.47
CA VAL A 133 6.29 -1.40 -4.93
C VAL A 133 4.81 -1.47 -5.33
N LEU A 134 4.37 -2.56 -5.97
CA LEU A 134 2.96 -2.76 -6.34
C LEU A 134 2.03 -2.96 -5.14
N GLN A 135 2.56 -3.40 -3.99
CA GLN A 135 1.81 -3.51 -2.74
C GLN A 135 1.65 -2.15 -2.04
N LEU A 136 2.36 -1.12 -2.48
CA LEU A 136 2.18 0.22 -1.93
C LEU A 136 0.78 0.75 -2.28
N PRO A 137 0.05 1.28 -1.29
CA PRO A 137 -1.30 1.74 -1.50
C PRO A 137 -1.34 3.02 -2.34
N SER A 138 -2.44 3.18 -3.06
CA SER A 138 -2.78 4.46 -3.69
C SER A 138 -3.02 5.53 -2.62
N PRO A 139 -2.59 6.77 -2.87
CA PRO A 139 -2.85 7.88 -1.95
C PRO A 139 -4.34 8.17 -1.83
N GLU A 140 -4.72 8.75 -0.70
CA GLU A 140 -6.05 9.33 -0.55
C GLU A 140 -6.23 10.51 -1.53
N ASN A 141 -7.41 10.61 -2.14
CA ASN A 141 -7.72 11.65 -3.13
C ASN A 141 -7.44 13.06 -2.61
N HIS A 142 -7.79 13.33 -1.35
CA HIS A 142 -7.57 14.64 -0.73
C HIS A 142 -6.08 14.98 -0.64
N THR A 143 -5.28 14.06 -0.12
CA THR A 143 -3.83 14.23 0.04
C THR A 143 -3.14 14.40 -1.32
N LEU A 144 -3.54 13.61 -2.31
CA LEU A 144 -3.06 13.74 -3.68
C LEU A 144 -3.38 15.13 -4.26
N GLU A 145 -4.59 15.65 -4.03
CA GLU A 145 -4.95 17.00 -4.46
C GLU A 145 -4.12 18.09 -3.78
N VAL A 146 -3.83 17.95 -2.48
CA VAL A 146 -3.00 18.92 -1.74
C VAL A 146 -1.60 18.98 -2.33
N VAL A 147 -0.96 17.82 -2.52
CA VAL A 147 0.37 17.75 -3.12
C VAL A 147 0.37 18.27 -4.56
N LYS A 148 -0.63 17.89 -5.37
CA LYS A 148 -0.76 18.33 -6.75
C LYS A 148 -0.96 19.84 -6.86
N LYS A 149 -1.86 20.42 -6.06
CA LYS A 149 -2.10 21.87 -6.03
C LYS A 149 -0.84 22.64 -5.60
N TRP A 150 -0.13 22.13 -4.59
CA TRP A 150 1.15 22.72 -4.18
C TRP A 150 2.16 22.67 -5.34
N PHE A 151 2.29 21.51 -5.99
CA PHE A 151 3.24 21.29 -7.09
C PHE A 151 2.92 22.12 -8.33
N GLU A 152 1.66 22.26 -8.69
CA GLU A 152 1.20 23.09 -9.83
C GLU A 152 1.38 24.58 -9.56
N ARG A 153 1.21 25.03 -8.30
CA ARG A 153 1.39 26.43 -7.92
C ARG A 153 2.87 26.82 -7.87
N LYS A 154 3.73 25.97 -7.31
CA LYS A 154 5.15 26.24 -7.14
C LYS A 154 6.00 25.83 -8.35
N THR A 155 5.56 24.85 -9.12
CA THR A 155 6.29 24.26 -10.24
C THR A 155 7.78 24.06 -9.93
N PRO A 156 8.13 23.29 -8.88
CA PRO A 156 9.51 23.20 -8.39
C PRO A 156 10.45 22.60 -9.46
N PHE A 157 9.93 21.81 -10.40
CA PHE A 157 10.73 21.11 -11.39
C PHE A 157 10.52 21.66 -12.81
N ILE A 158 11.60 21.64 -13.57
CA ILE A 158 11.66 22.09 -14.97
C ILE A 158 11.66 20.85 -15.88
N SER A 159 11.32 21.05 -17.16
CA SER A 159 11.41 20.02 -18.21
C SER A 159 10.53 18.80 -17.86
N HIS A 160 11.09 17.59 -17.96
CA HIS A 160 10.42 16.31 -17.71
C HIS A 160 9.93 16.13 -16.27
N GLY A 161 10.49 16.88 -15.30
CA GLY A 161 10.04 16.83 -13.92
C GLY A 161 8.70 17.53 -13.70
N ARG A 162 8.25 18.39 -14.63
CA ARG A 162 7.00 19.13 -14.50
C ARG A 162 5.76 18.24 -14.60
N SER A 163 5.87 17.10 -15.31
CA SER A 163 4.78 16.13 -15.51
C SER A 163 4.77 15.02 -14.43
N LEU A 164 5.43 15.22 -13.29
CA LEU A 164 5.53 14.22 -12.22
C LEU A 164 4.16 13.68 -11.77
N PHE A 165 3.15 14.56 -11.74
CA PHE A 165 1.79 14.25 -11.27
C PHE A 165 0.73 14.19 -12.39
N ASP A 166 1.15 14.09 -13.65
CA ASP A 166 0.21 13.99 -14.79
C ASP A 166 -0.57 12.67 -14.74
N ASN A 167 0.09 11.57 -14.36
CA ASN A 167 -0.54 10.27 -14.18
C ASN A 167 -0.80 9.99 -12.69
N THR A 168 -2.02 10.30 -12.24
CA THR A 168 -2.44 10.09 -10.84
C THR A 168 -2.49 8.63 -10.43
N TYR A 169 -2.64 7.71 -11.38
CA TYR A 169 -2.70 6.27 -11.09
C TYR A 169 -1.33 5.67 -10.77
N ASP A 170 -0.24 6.31 -11.21
CA ASP A 170 1.15 5.86 -11.04
C ASP A 170 1.81 6.44 -9.76
N ILE A 171 1.00 6.95 -8.83
CA ILE A 171 1.45 7.50 -7.55
C ILE A 171 1.19 6.51 -6.42
N ALA A 172 2.20 6.27 -5.59
CA ALA A 172 2.12 5.52 -4.35
C ALA A 172 2.27 6.44 -3.14
N SER A 173 1.59 6.05 -2.07
CA SER A 173 1.85 6.56 -0.72
C SER A 173 2.79 5.60 -0.01
N LEU A 174 3.88 6.12 0.59
CA LEU A 174 4.77 5.30 1.44
C LEU A 174 4.13 4.92 2.78
N ARG A 175 3.10 5.66 3.20
CA ARG A 175 2.29 5.33 4.36
C ARG A 175 0.98 4.75 3.85
N PRO A 176 0.62 3.49 4.19
CA PRO A 176 -0.76 3.09 4.05
C PRO A 176 -1.61 4.06 4.84
N PRO A 177 -2.72 4.58 4.27
CA PRO A 177 -3.70 5.27 5.09
C PRO A 177 -4.03 4.27 6.20
N GLU A 178 -3.63 4.57 7.44
CA GLU A 178 -4.08 3.80 8.60
C GLU A 178 -5.58 3.65 8.44
N ASP A 179 -6.14 2.45 8.66
CA ASP A 179 -7.55 2.08 8.46
C ASP A 179 -8.48 3.11 9.10
N CYS A 180 -8.61 4.25 8.44
CA CYS A 180 -9.41 5.37 8.86
C CYS A 180 -10.78 4.93 8.41
N ASP A 181 -11.55 4.52 9.40
CA ASP A 181 -12.94 4.15 9.28
C ASP A 181 -13.64 5.00 8.22
N ARG A 182 -14.56 4.40 7.44
CA ARG A 182 -15.31 5.15 6.41
C ARG A 182 -15.92 6.44 6.96
N LEU A 183 -16.26 6.43 8.25
CA LEU A 183 -16.70 7.58 9.01
C LEU A 183 -15.60 8.64 9.24
N SER A 184 -14.37 8.25 9.53
CA SER A 184 -13.21 9.15 9.64
C SER A 184 -13.02 9.98 8.37
N ARG A 185 -13.24 9.40 7.18
CA ARG A 185 -13.18 10.15 5.92
C ARG A 185 -14.34 11.13 5.75
N SER A 186 -15.57 10.73 6.12
CA SER A 186 -16.75 11.61 6.08
C SER A 186 -16.70 12.72 7.14
N ILE A 187 -16.10 12.47 8.30
CA ILE A 187 -15.90 13.47 9.34
C ILE A 187 -14.71 14.36 9.03
N GLN A 188 -13.63 13.86 8.42
CA GLN A 188 -12.57 14.73 7.88
C GLN A 188 -13.11 15.70 6.84
N SER A 189 -13.99 15.26 5.95
CA SER A 189 -14.57 16.14 4.93
C SER A 189 -15.57 17.16 5.51
N MET A 190 -16.32 16.82 6.56
CA MET A 190 -17.30 17.72 7.20
C MET A 190 -16.71 18.61 8.30
N PHE A 191 -15.78 18.08 9.11
CA PHE A 191 -15.23 18.73 10.31
C PHE A 191 -13.73 19.01 10.22
N GLY A 192 -13.06 18.73 9.10
CA GLY A 192 -11.65 19.05 8.91
C GLY A 192 -11.35 20.52 9.27
N TYR A 193 -12.25 21.44 8.93
CA TYR A 193 -12.11 22.86 9.29
C TYR A 193 -11.92 23.10 10.79
N PHE A 194 -12.50 22.27 11.67
CA PHE A 194 -12.49 22.45 13.12
C PHE A 194 -11.22 21.90 13.81
N PHE A 195 -10.53 20.95 13.17
CA PHE A 195 -9.33 20.29 13.72
C PHE A 195 -8.03 20.82 13.13
N ARG A 196 -8.04 22.07 12.63
CA ARG A 196 -6.86 22.72 12.05
C ARG A 196 -5.87 23.07 13.15
N GLU A 197 -4.75 22.36 13.21
CA GLU A 197 -3.59 22.81 13.98
C GLU A 197 -2.66 23.61 13.05
N PRO A 198 -2.45 24.92 13.32
CA PRO A 198 -1.48 25.70 12.56
C PRO A 198 -0.07 25.23 12.92
N ARG A 199 0.61 24.61 11.97
CA ARG A 199 2.06 24.40 12.06
C ARG A 199 2.79 25.58 11.43
N PRO A 200 3.94 25.99 11.98
CA PRO A 200 4.78 27.00 11.37
C PRO A 200 5.39 26.44 10.08
N VAL A 201 4.77 26.74 8.94
CA VAL A 201 5.27 26.44 7.60
C VAL A 201 5.81 27.72 6.93
N PRO A 202 6.71 27.61 5.95
CA PRO A 202 7.12 28.75 5.13
C PRO A 202 5.91 29.44 4.48
N ARG A 203 5.91 30.78 4.41
CA ARG A 203 4.81 31.57 3.79
C ARG A 203 4.51 31.14 2.37
N SER A 204 5.56 30.76 1.64
CA SER A 204 5.52 30.32 0.26
C SER A 204 4.69 29.04 0.03
N TRP A 205 4.44 28.25 1.07
CA TRP A 205 3.63 27.04 1.01
C TRP A 205 2.12 27.30 1.08
N GLY A 206 1.71 28.53 1.40
CA GLY A 206 0.30 28.91 1.59
C GLY A 206 -0.38 28.18 2.75
N ASP A 207 -1.69 28.36 2.84
CA ASP A 207 -2.55 27.74 3.86
C ASP A 207 -2.67 26.21 3.64
N ASN A 208 -1.64 25.46 4.02
CA ASN A 208 -1.71 24.01 4.05
C ASN A 208 -2.14 23.58 5.45
N TYR A 209 -3.40 23.19 5.54
CA TYR A 209 -4.00 22.69 6.77
C TYR A 209 -3.61 21.22 6.97
N TYR A 210 -2.86 20.95 8.04
CA TYR A 210 -2.56 19.60 8.48
C TYR A 210 -3.69 19.12 9.39
N TYR A 211 -4.17 17.90 9.15
CA TYR A 211 -5.12 17.25 10.04
C TYR A 211 -4.37 16.37 11.05
N PRO A 212 -4.42 16.65 12.36
CA PRO A 212 -3.89 15.75 13.36
C PRO A 212 -4.77 14.47 13.41
N GLU A 213 -4.25 13.39 12.82
CA GLU A 213 -4.93 12.09 12.65
C GLU A 213 -5.49 11.52 13.97
N GLN A 214 -4.81 11.77 15.09
CA GLN A 214 -5.18 11.23 16.41
C GLN A 214 -6.46 11.83 16.98
N GLY A 215 -6.81 13.07 16.59
CA GLY A 215 -8.03 13.73 17.07
C GLY A 215 -9.29 13.19 16.40
N VAL A 216 -9.21 12.98 15.08
CA VAL A 216 -10.32 12.48 14.26
C VAL A 216 -10.69 11.05 14.64
N ALA A 217 -9.71 10.16 14.76
CA ALA A 217 -9.95 8.76 15.13
C ALA A 217 -10.61 8.65 16.52
N LYS A 218 -10.19 9.47 17.48
CA LYS A 218 -10.83 9.54 18.81
C LYS A 218 -12.27 10.04 18.74
N LEU A 219 -12.55 11.08 17.96
CA LEU A 219 -13.90 11.62 17.80
C LEU A 219 -14.85 10.58 17.16
N VAL A 220 -14.38 9.89 16.11
CA VAL A 220 -15.11 8.83 15.42
C VAL A 220 -15.45 7.68 16.38
N SER A 221 -14.46 7.24 17.17
CA SER A 221 -14.67 6.23 18.19
C SER A 221 -15.73 6.66 19.21
N ILE A 222 -15.67 7.91 19.70
CA ILE A 222 -16.66 8.47 20.64
C ILE A 222 -18.07 8.48 20.02
N ILE A 223 -18.23 8.98 18.80
CA ILE A 223 -19.53 9.04 18.11
C ILE A 223 -20.09 7.63 17.91
N THR A 224 -19.25 6.67 17.53
CA THR A 224 -19.67 5.28 17.29
C THR A 224 -20.17 4.62 18.58
N VAL A 225 -19.45 4.82 19.69
CA VAL A 225 -19.87 4.33 21.03
C VAL A 225 -21.17 5.00 21.47
N LEU A 226 -21.36 6.30 21.23
CA LEU A 226 -22.60 7.01 21.54
C LEU A 226 -23.79 6.48 20.73
N ILE A 227 -23.64 6.25 19.43
CA ILE A 227 -24.72 5.70 18.60
C ILE A 227 -25.03 4.26 19.03
N ALA A 228 -24.01 3.43 19.28
CA ALA A 228 -24.20 2.06 19.74
C ALA A 228 -24.95 1.98 21.08
N THR A 229 -24.61 2.85 22.03
CA THR A 229 -25.31 2.93 23.31
C THR A 229 -26.75 3.43 23.15
N MET A 230 -26.99 4.46 22.33
CA MET A 230 -28.35 4.93 22.03
C MET A 230 -29.21 3.83 21.39
N LEU A 231 -28.65 3.05 20.46
CA LEU A 231 -29.35 1.91 19.87
C LEU A 231 -29.71 0.84 20.91
N LEU A 232 -28.77 0.53 21.83
CA LEU A 232 -29.00 -0.45 22.89
C LEU A 232 -30.13 0.00 23.84
N PHE A 233 -30.06 1.23 24.35
CA PHE A 233 -31.12 1.78 25.20
C PHE A 233 -32.45 1.91 24.45
N GLY A 234 -32.41 2.31 23.17
CA GLY A 234 -33.59 2.40 22.31
C GLY A 234 -34.27 1.05 22.11
N ALA A 235 -33.49 -0.01 21.91
CA ALA A 235 -34.01 -1.37 21.78
C ALA A 235 -34.67 -1.86 23.08
N ILE A 236 -34.05 -1.61 24.24
CA ILE A 236 -34.63 -1.96 25.56
C ILE A 236 -35.93 -1.20 25.80
N ALA A 237 -35.95 0.11 25.54
CA ALA A 237 -37.16 0.92 25.69
C ALA A 237 -38.29 0.43 24.76
N ALA A 238 -37.97 0.15 23.48
CA ALA A 238 -38.93 -0.39 22.52
C ALA A 238 -39.49 -1.75 22.96
N LEU A 239 -38.67 -2.62 23.55
CA LEU A 239 -39.10 -3.91 24.11
C LEU A 239 -40.03 -3.75 25.32
N ASN A 240 -39.87 -2.70 26.13
CA ASN A 240 -40.77 -2.41 27.27
C ASN A 240 -42.14 -1.91 26.81
N PHE A 241 -42.20 -1.10 25.74
CA PHE A 241 -43.48 -0.64 25.19
C PHE A 241 -44.20 -1.72 24.36
N ALA A 242 -43.52 -2.79 23.97
CA ALA A 242 -44.11 -3.87 23.18
C ALA A 242 -44.99 -4.78 24.07
N SER A 243 -46.27 -4.90 23.71
CA SER A 243 -47.24 -5.71 24.43
C SER A 243 -46.74 -7.14 24.68
N PRO A 244 -46.80 -7.66 25.93
CA PRO A 244 -46.26 -8.99 26.30
C PRO A 244 -46.81 -10.16 25.48
N ARG A 245 -48.02 -10.01 24.95
CA ARG A 245 -48.74 -11.09 24.24
C ARG A 245 -48.25 -11.33 22.81
N ASN A 246 -47.55 -10.35 22.20
CA ASN A 246 -47.19 -10.37 20.79
C ASN A 246 -45.73 -10.80 20.58
N HIS A 247 -45.48 -12.10 20.61
CA HIS A 247 -44.15 -12.69 20.42
C HIS A 247 -43.50 -12.30 19.08
N GLY A 248 -44.29 -12.21 18.01
CA GLY A 248 -43.79 -11.79 16.69
C GLY A 248 -43.28 -10.34 16.65
N LEU A 249 -43.93 -9.43 17.37
CA LEU A 249 -43.51 -8.01 17.43
C LEU A 249 -42.18 -7.87 18.18
N ARG A 250 -41.99 -8.60 19.28
CA ARG A 250 -40.73 -8.59 20.06
C ARG A 250 -39.57 -9.15 19.24
N LEU A 251 -39.78 -10.27 18.54
CA LEU A 251 -38.78 -10.84 17.63
C LEU A 251 -38.42 -9.84 16.51
N GLY A 252 -39.42 -9.15 15.95
CA GLY A 252 -39.22 -8.10 14.96
C GLY A 252 -38.37 -6.93 15.48
N ILE A 253 -38.61 -6.48 16.72
CA ILE A 253 -37.83 -5.42 17.37
C ILE A 253 -36.37 -5.86 17.56
N ILE A 254 -36.13 -7.07 18.09
CA ILE A 254 -34.77 -7.60 18.29
C ILE A 254 -34.03 -7.69 16.95
N GLY A 255 -34.66 -8.29 15.93
CA GLY A 255 -34.07 -8.42 14.60
C GLY A 255 -33.80 -7.06 13.95
N GLY A 256 -34.75 -6.13 14.04
CA GLY A 256 -34.63 -4.78 13.49
C GLY A 256 -33.49 -3.97 14.10
N PHE A 257 -33.43 -3.90 15.44
CA PHE A 257 -32.35 -3.16 16.13
C PHE A 257 -30.99 -3.82 15.93
N THR A 258 -30.92 -5.15 15.91
CA THR A 258 -29.67 -5.88 15.62
C THR A 258 -29.18 -5.61 14.21
N PHE A 259 -30.09 -5.56 13.23
CA PHE A 259 -29.78 -5.24 11.85
C PHE A 259 -29.28 -3.80 11.69
N VAL A 260 -29.97 -2.83 12.31
CA VAL A 260 -29.53 -1.43 12.32
C VAL A 260 -28.17 -1.30 12.99
N PHE A 261 -27.94 -1.95 14.14
CA PHE A 261 -26.64 -1.96 14.81
C PHE A 261 -25.53 -2.55 13.92
N ALA A 262 -25.79 -3.68 13.25
CA ALA A 262 -24.83 -4.30 12.33
C ALA A 262 -24.49 -3.39 11.15
N ILE A 263 -25.48 -2.70 10.58
CA ILE A 263 -25.28 -1.71 9.52
C ILE A 263 -24.49 -0.52 10.03
N THR A 264 -24.87 0.04 11.18
CA THR A 264 -24.18 1.18 11.80
C THR A 264 -22.73 0.80 12.05
N VAL A 265 -22.43 -0.27 12.78
CA VAL A 265 -21.04 -0.67 13.06
C VAL A 265 -20.30 -1.03 11.77
N GLY A 266 -20.92 -1.75 10.83
CA GLY A 266 -20.29 -2.13 9.57
C GLY A 266 -20.01 -0.97 8.60
N ILE A 267 -20.80 0.11 8.66
CA ILE A 267 -20.55 1.34 7.90
C ILE A 267 -19.60 2.26 8.65
N LEU A 268 -19.74 2.36 9.97
CA LEU A 268 -19.01 3.31 10.81
C LEU A 268 -17.61 2.83 11.22
N THR A 269 -17.34 1.52 11.19
CA THR A 269 -16.06 0.95 11.63
C THR A 269 -15.46 0.02 10.57
N THR A 270 -14.14 -0.12 10.60
CA THR A 270 -13.33 -1.06 9.82
C THR A 270 -13.14 -2.39 10.56
N ALA A 271 -14.15 -2.80 11.34
CA ALA A 271 -14.12 -4.07 12.05
C ALA A 271 -13.96 -5.24 11.07
N LYS A 272 -13.07 -6.18 11.41
CA LYS A 272 -12.94 -7.42 10.63
C LYS A 272 -14.27 -8.16 10.65
N ARG A 273 -14.55 -8.97 9.62
CA ARG A 273 -15.78 -9.76 9.54
C ARG A 273 -16.04 -10.55 10.83
N SER A 274 -14.99 -11.13 11.42
CA SER A 274 -15.05 -11.85 12.70
C SER A 274 -15.45 -10.97 13.89
N GLU A 275 -14.89 -9.76 13.99
CA GLU A 275 -15.17 -8.81 15.07
C GLU A 275 -16.60 -8.28 14.98
N LEU A 276 -17.08 -8.02 13.76
CA LEU A 276 -18.47 -7.64 13.49
C LEU A 276 -19.43 -8.75 13.94
N PHE A 277 -19.15 -10.01 13.63
CA PHE A 277 -19.98 -11.14 14.08
C PHE A 277 -20.00 -11.27 15.59
N THR A 278 -18.86 -11.09 16.27
CA THR A 278 -18.79 -11.10 17.74
C THR A 278 -19.61 -9.96 18.34
N ALA A 279 -19.52 -8.74 17.79
CA ALA A 279 -20.28 -7.59 18.26
C ALA A 279 -21.79 -7.79 18.07
N VAL A 280 -22.22 -8.28 16.91
CA VAL A 280 -23.63 -8.58 16.61
C VAL A 280 -24.17 -9.68 17.51
N ALA A 281 -23.40 -10.75 17.75
CA ALA A 281 -23.79 -11.83 18.67
C ALA A 281 -23.94 -11.32 20.11
N GLY A 282 -22.99 -10.51 20.59
CA GLY A 282 -23.06 -9.90 21.93
C GLY A 282 -24.27 -8.99 22.09
N TYR A 283 -24.52 -8.11 21.11
CA TYR A 283 -25.69 -7.22 21.10
C TYR A 283 -27.00 -8.01 21.10
N SER A 284 -27.10 -9.03 20.25
CA SER A 284 -28.28 -9.91 20.15
C SER A 284 -28.54 -10.65 21.47
N ALA A 285 -27.50 -11.18 22.10
CA ALA A 285 -27.61 -11.91 23.36
C ALA A 285 -28.19 -11.03 24.47
N VAL A 286 -27.73 -9.78 24.60
CA VAL A 286 -28.26 -8.82 25.57
C VAL A 286 -29.74 -8.57 25.34
N LEU A 287 -30.16 -8.32 24.09
CA LEU A 287 -31.57 -8.08 23.77
C LEU A 287 -32.46 -9.29 24.02
N VAL A 288 -31.98 -10.50 23.71
CA VAL A 288 -32.74 -11.74 23.95
C VAL A 288 -32.94 -11.97 25.44
N VAL A 289 -31.91 -11.78 26.28
CA VAL A 289 -32.02 -11.92 27.74
C VAL A 289 -33.02 -10.92 28.32
N PHE A 290 -32.98 -9.65 27.89
CA PHE A 290 -33.99 -8.67 28.32
C PHE A 290 -35.39 -9.02 27.84
N ALA A 291 -35.52 -9.54 26.63
CA ALA A 291 -36.80 -9.97 26.09
C ALA A 291 -37.39 -11.16 26.85
N THR A 292 -36.58 -12.07 27.40
CA THR A 292 -37.05 -13.20 28.21
C THR A 292 -37.43 -12.77 29.63
N VAL A 293 -36.63 -11.93 30.29
CA VAL A 293 -36.92 -11.44 31.65
C VAL A 293 -38.26 -10.68 31.70
N ASN A 294 -38.52 -9.82 30.72
CA ASN A 294 -39.77 -9.06 30.61
C ASN A 294 -41.01 -9.90 30.23
N VAL A 295 -40.86 -11.19 29.95
CA VAL A 295 -42.00 -12.11 29.71
C VAL A 295 -42.39 -12.84 31.00
N GLU A 296 -41.46 -12.96 31.96
CA GLU A 296 -41.67 -13.64 33.25
C GLU A 296 -42.24 -12.72 34.34
N SER A 297 -42.11 -11.40 34.18
CA SER A 297 -42.67 -10.35 35.07
C SER A 297 -44.07 -9.91 34.66
#